data_AF-A0A3B9HY56-F1
#
_entry.id   AF-A0A3B9HY56-F1
#
_cell.length_a   1.000
_cell.length_b   1.000
_cell.length_c   1.000
_cell.angle_alpha   90.00
_cell.angle_beta   90.00
_cell.angle_gamma   90.00
#
_symmetry.space_group_name_H-M   'P 1'
#
loop_
_entity.id
_entity.type
_entity.pdbx_description
1 polymer ?
#
loop_
_entity_poly.entity_id
_entity_poly.type
_entity_poly.pdbx_seq_one_letter_code
_entity_poly.pdbx_strand_id
1 'polypeptide(L)'
;MKFLLVVLVAVAAPALAWGPVSHIALTYEAGAKNGFPVSSDLVGAYLAGSTEPDIGLDDGKSEDYGTYHSENFAKAMENVAQRKKSPDREILLARAAGIRSHIAGDSAAHGKTGYAEAKKMFHGNPTGLPNHTTNELVVDMIMYDRNKDALKKQSLNFIDVDTLIEVRKEFTKMTGHELANDREQLKKELLNHKALVLTELSIAHHLSTSDPVKLSQMKEEYADLDEGTSDGNGANKAIARISEQAKPSEDLSKFKTGNKGFQIRNYLENSLLAKSAQALERGALKLTKSALIRDSLQNFASGKVEAPRNKAFVNFGVNLLNKNLTFKQAVFLAGKSTSGYPNDAAQKLAYLEIEAEAIKAQRDKALSDYKNRPWWKFWLAFTQSDKKKYEQLELQYQAKLREIEQTYSQIAAAKAALPDSDADYAAAVVECTTSNVVCSNAAPSLEELQTAVAAAYKKYVAASEAQDQSRIKEAEQELLEARERIKAAMPQ
;
A
#
# COMPACT_ATOMS: atom_id res chain seq x y z
N MET A 1 -1.03 47.11 -18.27
CA MET A 1 -1.88 45.99 -17.79
C MET A 1 -0.99 44.87 -17.30
N LYS A 2 -1.42 44.21 -16.22
CA LYS A 2 -0.63 43.42 -15.27
C LYS A 2 -0.01 42.15 -15.88
N PHE A 3 1.23 41.87 -15.46
CA PHE A 3 1.95 40.62 -15.63
C PHE A 3 1.20 39.46 -14.95
N LEU A 4 1.00 38.35 -15.67
CA LEU A 4 0.57 37.08 -15.10
C LEU A 4 1.78 36.15 -15.08
N LEU A 5 2.44 36.09 -13.92
CA LEU A 5 3.47 35.10 -13.61
C LEU A 5 2.73 33.80 -13.26
N VAL A 6 2.56 32.91 -14.24
CA VAL A 6 2.07 31.55 -13.99
C VAL A 6 3.25 30.76 -13.41
N VAL A 7 3.29 30.67 -12.08
CA VAL A 7 4.13 29.69 -11.39
C VAL A 7 3.58 28.32 -11.74
N LEU A 8 4.29 27.59 -12.60
CA LEU A 8 4.14 26.15 -12.78
C LEU A 8 4.43 25.47 -11.43
N VAL A 9 3.39 25.28 -10.62
CA VAL A 9 3.40 24.26 -9.57
C VAL A 9 3.14 22.94 -10.30
N ALA A 10 4.21 22.23 -10.61
CA ALA A 10 4.12 20.82 -10.95
C ALA A 10 3.44 20.12 -9.77
N VAL A 11 2.17 19.77 -9.92
CA VAL A 11 1.46 18.90 -8.98
C VAL A 11 2.09 17.52 -9.15
N ALA A 12 3.20 17.29 -8.46
CA ALA A 12 3.71 15.95 -8.27
C ALA A 12 2.58 15.14 -7.63
N ALA A 13 2.23 14.01 -8.24
CA ALA A 13 1.40 13.02 -7.57
C ALA A 13 2.01 12.80 -6.17
N PRO A 14 1.21 12.76 -5.09
CA PRO A 14 1.73 12.59 -3.76
C PRO A 14 2.66 11.39 -3.81
N ALA A 15 3.94 11.66 -3.56
CA ALA A 15 4.89 10.61 -3.38
C ALA A 15 4.35 9.83 -2.18
N LEU A 16 4.24 8.53 -2.33
CA LEU A 16 3.72 7.64 -1.31
C LEU A 16 4.96 7.01 -0.65
N ALA A 17 5.00 6.89 0.69
CA ALA A 17 6.20 6.47 1.42
C ALA A 17 5.95 5.38 2.49
N TRP A 18 6.02 5.72 3.79
CA TRP A 18 5.87 4.74 4.87
C TRP A 18 4.45 4.79 5.45
N GLY A 19 3.93 3.62 5.86
CA GLY A 19 2.71 3.56 6.64
C GLY A 19 2.87 4.16 8.05
N PRO A 20 1.76 4.48 8.73
CA PRO A 20 1.81 5.16 10.02
C PRO A 20 2.50 4.34 11.11
N VAL A 21 2.41 2.99 11.08
CA VAL A 21 3.10 2.15 12.07
C VAL A 21 4.60 2.10 11.76
N SER A 22 4.99 2.09 10.49
CA SER A 22 6.39 2.20 10.07
C SER A 22 6.98 3.53 10.52
N HIS A 23 6.28 4.65 10.36
CA HIS A 23 6.74 5.95 10.88
C HIS A 23 6.99 5.93 12.39
N ILE A 24 6.07 5.36 13.17
CA ILE A 24 6.24 5.20 14.62
C ILE A 24 7.49 4.35 14.92
N ALA A 25 7.62 3.21 14.25
CA ALA A 25 8.69 2.27 14.50
C ALA A 25 10.07 2.80 14.09
N LEU A 26 10.21 3.39 12.90
CA LEU A 26 11.45 4.01 12.42
C LEU A 26 11.87 5.17 13.34
N THR A 27 10.91 5.99 13.77
CA THR A 27 11.15 7.09 14.72
C THR A 27 11.64 6.56 16.07
N TYR A 28 11.05 5.47 16.56
CA TYR A 28 11.49 4.81 17.79
C TYR A 28 12.90 4.21 17.64
N GLU A 29 13.16 3.48 16.57
CA GLU A 29 14.46 2.85 16.31
C GLU A 29 15.59 3.89 16.17
N ALA A 30 15.32 5.03 15.52
CA ALA A 30 16.25 6.14 15.46
C ALA A 30 16.62 6.67 16.84
N GLY A 31 15.63 6.90 17.70
CA GLY A 31 15.85 7.31 19.09
C GLY A 31 16.56 6.23 19.93
N ALA A 32 16.26 4.95 19.70
CA ALA A 32 16.90 3.85 20.42
C ALA A 32 18.38 3.67 20.03
N LYS A 33 18.72 3.87 18.75
CA LYS A 33 20.09 3.73 18.23
C LYS A 33 20.96 4.95 18.54
N ASN A 34 20.41 6.15 18.43
CA ASN A 34 21.18 7.41 18.47
C ASN A 34 20.89 8.29 19.69
N GLY A 35 20.00 7.85 20.58
CA GLY A 35 19.51 8.62 21.72
C GLY A 35 18.23 9.37 21.37
N PHE A 36 17.24 9.30 22.26
CA PHE A 36 15.99 10.03 22.07
C PHE A 36 16.21 11.54 22.22
N PRO A 37 15.68 12.36 21.30
CA PRO A 37 15.73 13.82 21.42
C PRO A 37 14.77 14.36 22.51
N VAL A 38 13.91 13.50 23.05
CA VAL A 38 12.91 13.82 24.06
C VAL A 38 13.01 12.86 25.23
N SER A 39 12.58 13.29 26.41
CA SER A 39 12.50 12.42 27.60
C SER A 39 11.51 11.28 27.41
N SER A 40 11.62 10.24 28.25
CA SER A 40 10.66 9.13 28.29
C SER A 40 9.20 9.56 28.48
N ASP A 41 8.96 10.69 29.14
CA ASP A 41 7.61 11.23 29.38
C ASP A 41 6.99 11.83 28.10
N LEU A 42 7.81 12.16 27.11
CA LEU A 42 7.42 12.84 25.87
C LEU A 42 7.47 11.93 24.64
N VAL A 43 8.02 10.71 24.76
CA VAL A 43 8.16 9.77 23.63
C VAL A 43 6.82 9.51 22.94
N GLY A 44 5.71 9.36 23.67
CA GLY A 44 4.42 9.11 23.02
C GLY A 44 3.85 10.30 22.23
N ALA A 45 4.25 11.54 22.55
CA ALA A 45 3.91 12.72 21.74
C ALA A 45 4.83 12.83 20.51
N TYR A 46 6.12 12.50 20.69
CA TYR A 46 7.09 12.41 19.59
C TYR A 46 6.69 11.35 18.54
N LEU A 47 6.30 10.16 18.97
CA LEU A 47 5.82 9.08 18.10
C LEU A 47 4.45 9.38 17.46
N ALA A 48 3.55 10.09 18.15
CA ALA A 48 2.30 10.51 17.53
C ALA A 48 2.55 11.59 16.47
N GLY A 49 3.43 12.55 16.75
CA GLY A 49 3.83 13.58 15.79
C GLY A 49 4.42 13.02 14.50
N SER A 50 5.04 11.82 14.52
CA SER A 50 5.54 11.19 13.30
C SER A 50 4.45 10.60 12.39
N THR A 51 3.17 10.62 12.80
CA THR A 51 2.05 10.21 11.93
C THR A 51 1.14 11.37 11.56
N GLU A 52 1.19 12.48 12.29
CA GLU A 52 0.29 13.62 12.08
C GLU A 52 0.42 14.34 10.72
N PRO A 53 1.51 14.22 9.94
CA PRO A 53 1.51 14.70 8.56
C PRO A 53 0.45 14.05 7.66
N ASP A 54 -0.06 12.87 8.01
CA ASP A 54 -1.09 12.15 7.25
C ASP A 54 -2.53 12.52 7.65
N ILE A 55 -2.73 13.53 8.51
CA ILE A 55 -4.07 14.01 8.86
C ILE A 55 -4.81 14.48 7.59
N GLY A 56 -6.03 13.96 7.40
CA GLY A 56 -6.90 14.33 6.28
C GLY A 56 -6.52 13.67 4.95
N LEU A 57 -5.54 12.75 4.93
CA LEU A 57 -5.16 11.99 3.74
C LEU A 57 -6.21 10.91 3.41
N ASP A 58 -7.20 11.25 2.58
CA ASP A 58 -8.21 10.31 2.07
C ASP A 58 -7.85 9.89 0.62
N ASP A 59 -7.70 8.58 0.36
CA ASP A 59 -7.29 8.01 -0.96
C ASP A 59 -6.00 8.63 -1.55
N GLY A 60 -5.08 9.06 -0.68
CA GLY A 60 -3.83 9.73 -1.08
C GLY A 60 -4.05 11.19 -1.53
N LYS A 61 -5.16 11.82 -1.16
CA LYS A 61 -5.42 13.24 -1.44
C LYS A 61 -5.78 13.97 -0.15
N SER A 62 -5.05 15.04 0.13
CA SER A 62 -5.43 16.07 1.10
C SER A 62 -5.04 17.41 0.49
N GLU A 63 -5.94 18.39 0.58
CA GLU A 63 -5.64 19.77 0.16
C GLU A 63 -4.49 20.36 1.00
N ASP A 64 -4.33 19.86 2.22
CA ASP A 64 -3.32 20.31 3.19
C ASP A 64 -2.10 19.38 3.29
N TYR A 65 -2.00 18.35 2.43
CA TYR A 65 -0.91 17.36 2.48
C TYR A 65 0.48 18.02 2.50
N GLY A 66 0.72 18.93 1.54
CA GLY A 66 1.98 19.67 1.44
C GLY A 66 2.22 20.65 2.59
N THR A 67 1.16 21.06 3.29
CA THR A 67 1.26 21.90 4.48
C THR A 67 1.82 21.11 5.65
N TYR A 68 1.21 19.96 5.97
CA TYR A 68 1.63 19.15 7.11
C TYR A 68 3.00 18.48 6.90
N HIS A 69 3.39 18.24 5.64
CA HIS A 69 4.71 17.74 5.23
C HIS A 69 5.79 18.83 5.11
N SER A 70 5.65 19.95 5.82
CA SER A 70 6.59 21.07 5.71
C SER A 70 7.31 21.41 7.03
N GLU A 71 8.59 21.77 6.92
CA GLU A 71 9.36 22.31 8.05
C GLU A 71 8.73 23.60 8.63
N ASN A 72 8.02 24.36 7.78
CA ASN A 72 7.29 25.55 8.23
C ASN A 72 6.14 25.19 9.19
N PHE A 73 5.49 24.04 9.00
CA PHE A 73 4.45 23.57 9.90
C PHE A 73 5.01 23.11 11.24
N ALA A 74 6.16 22.41 11.24
CA ALA A 74 6.88 22.09 12.48
C ALA A 74 7.30 23.38 13.24
N LYS A 75 7.80 24.40 12.55
CA LYS A 75 8.12 25.71 13.15
C LYS A 75 6.88 26.44 13.68
N ALA A 76 5.74 26.35 12.99
CA ALA A 76 4.49 26.90 13.47
C ALA A 76 4.06 26.24 14.80
N MET A 77 4.25 24.91 14.93
CA MET A 77 4.05 24.22 16.21
C MET A 77 4.97 24.74 17.30
N GLU A 78 6.25 24.97 17.00
CA GLU A 78 7.21 25.52 17.96
C GLU A 78 6.81 26.93 18.43
N ASN A 79 6.39 27.81 17.50
CA ASN A 79 5.91 29.14 17.83
C ASN A 79 4.66 29.13 18.72
N VAL A 80 3.72 28.21 18.44
CA VAL A 80 2.55 28.00 19.31
C VAL A 80 2.97 27.46 20.67
N ALA A 81 3.93 26.55 20.73
CA ALA A 81 4.41 25.94 21.97
C ALA A 81 4.98 26.99 22.93
N GLN A 82 5.72 28.00 22.43
CA GLN A 82 6.25 29.07 23.27
C GLN A 82 5.17 29.92 23.97
N ARG A 83 3.91 29.83 23.53
CA ARG A 83 2.75 30.51 24.14
C ARG A 83 1.99 29.62 25.13
N LYS A 84 2.30 28.32 25.20
CA LYS A 84 1.64 27.36 26.09
C LYS A 84 2.40 27.24 27.42
N LYS A 85 1.67 26.83 28.46
CA LYS A 85 2.27 26.50 29.76
C LYS A 85 2.77 25.06 29.75
N SER A 86 3.75 24.75 30.59
CA SER A 86 4.17 23.36 30.80
C SER A 86 3.02 22.53 31.42
N PRO A 87 2.76 21.29 30.98
CA PRO A 87 3.56 20.49 30.04
C PRO A 87 3.17 20.62 28.55
N ASP A 88 2.10 21.35 28.22
CA ASP A 88 1.58 21.44 26.84
C ASP A 88 2.61 22.03 25.86
N ARG A 89 3.46 22.93 26.36
CA ARG A 89 4.64 23.43 25.63
C ARG A 89 5.55 22.29 25.19
N GLU A 90 6.05 21.50 26.13
CA GLU A 90 7.02 20.43 25.83
C GLU A 90 6.40 19.30 25.00
N ILE A 91 5.12 19.00 25.20
CA ILE A 91 4.36 18.05 24.38
C ILE A 91 4.31 18.52 22.91
N LEU A 92 4.01 19.80 22.68
CA LEU A 92 3.93 20.34 21.32
C LEU A 92 5.31 20.44 20.65
N LEU A 93 6.37 20.75 21.41
CA LEU A 93 7.75 20.70 20.90
C LEU A 93 8.19 19.27 20.54
N ALA A 94 7.84 18.28 21.37
CA ALA A 94 8.11 16.87 21.08
C ALA A 94 7.38 16.41 19.81
N ARG A 95 6.12 16.83 19.63
CA ARG A 95 5.34 16.56 18.43
C ARG A 95 5.93 17.19 17.18
N ALA A 96 6.43 18.43 17.25
CA ALA A 96 7.12 19.09 16.15
C ALA A 96 8.38 18.30 15.69
N ALA A 97 9.15 17.76 16.64
CA ALA A 97 10.24 16.84 16.32
C ALA A 97 9.75 15.53 15.68
N GLY A 98 8.56 15.04 16.08
CA GLY A 98 7.88 13.92 15.44
C GLY A 98 7.57 14.19 13.97
N ILE A 99 7.02 15.36 13.64
CA ILE A 99 6.76 15.78 12.25
C ILE A 99 8.06 15.79 11.43
N ARG A 100 9.16 16.29 12.00
CA ARG A 100 10.47 16.22 11.34
C ARG A 100 10.95 14.79 11.14
N SER A 101 10.64 13.88 12.06
CA SER A 101 10.92 12.44 11.90
C SER A 101 10.16 11.85 10.72
N HIS A 102 8.89 12.20 10.58
CA HIS A 102 8.07 11.79 9.44
C HIS A 102 8.72 12.24 8.12
N ILE A 103 8.92 13.55 7.95
CA ILE A 103 9.50 14.15 6.73
C ILE A 103 10.88 13.56 6.42
N ALA A 104 11.72 13.34 7.44
CA ALA A 104 13.05 12.78 7.26
C ALA A 104 13.02 11.29 6.87
N GLY A 105 12.16 10.49 7.51
CA GLY A 105 11.98 9.08 7.14
C GLY A 105 11.47 8.92 5.71
N ASP A 106 10.53 9.79 5.35
CA ASP A 106 9.95 9.91 4.03
C ASP A 106 10.95 10.37 2.96
N SER A 107 11.92 11.22 3.30
CA SER A 107 12.98 11.58 2.34
C SER A 107 13.81 10.38 1.86
N ALA A 108 13.80 9.26 2.59
CA ALA A 108 14.44 8.01 2.18
C ALA A 108 13.51 7.10 1.34
N ALA A 109 12.19 7.26 1.44
CA ALA A 109 11.21 6.37 0.86
C ALA A 109 10.20 7.03 -0.10
N HIS A 110 10.23 8.34 -0.29
CA HIS A 110 9.37 9.04 -1.24
C HIS A 110 9.88 8.90 -2.68
N GLY A 111 8.92 8.76 -3.59
CA GLY A 111 9.12 8.80 -5.03
C GLY A 111 9.04 7.42 -5.69
N LYS A 112 9.23 7.36 -7.01
CA LYS A 112 9.13 6.12 -7.81
C LYS A 112 10.15 5.04 -7.41
N THR A 113 11.19 5.44 -6.69
CA THR A 113 12.23 4.56 -6.15
C THR A 113 12.07 4.29 -4.66
N GLY A 114 11.00 4.79 -4.03
CA GLY A 114 10.65 4.51 -2.64
C GLY A 114 10.39 3.03 -2.39
N TYR A 115 10.72 2.49 -1.21
CA TYR A 115 10.65 1.04 -0.98
C TYR A 115 9.26 0.46 -1.23
N ALA A 116 8.21 1.07 -0.69
CA ALA A 116 6.83 0.61 -0.86
C ALA A 116 6.31 0.75 -2.31
N GLU A 117 6.87 1.68 -3.11
CA GLU A 117 6.54 1.79 -4.53
C GLU A 117 7.38 0.83 -5.40
N ALA A 118 8.66 0.68 -5.09
CA ALA A 118 9.62 -0.09 -5.88
C ALA A 118 9.49 -1.61 -5.67
N LYS A 119 9.13 -2.05 -4.46
CA LYS A 119 8.89 -3.47 -4.18
C LYS A 119 7.63 -3.93 -4.88
N LYS A 120 7.77 -4.90 -5.78
CA LYS A 120 6.65 -5.47 -6.52
C LYS A 120 5.96 -6.53 -5.67
N MET A 121 4.73 -6.24 -5.26
CA MET A 121 3.91 -7.14 -4.46
C MET A 121 3.02 -8.05 -5.31
N PHE A 122 2.50 -7.56 -6.43
CA PHE A 122 1.57 -8.30 -7.27
C PHE A 122 2.14 -8.57 -8.68
N HIS A 123 1.88 -9.77 -9.24
CA HIS A 123 2.14 -10.02 -10.66
C HIS A 123 1.20 -9.22 -11.56
N GLY A 124 1.67 -8.88 -12.77
CA GLY A 124 0.86 -8.13 -13.74
C GLY A 124 0.85 -6.60 -13.54
N ASN A 125 1.69 -6.09 -12.63
CA ASN A 125 2.02 -4.67 -12.50
C ASN A 125 0.83 -3.74 -12.20
N PRO A 126 0.12 -3.88 -11.07
CA PRO A 126 -0.63 -2.75 -10.55
C PRO A 126 0.36 -1.76 -9.90
N THR A 127 1.06 -0.96 -10.72
CA THR A 127 1.84 0.17 -10.22
C THR A 127 0.93 1.21 -9.58
N GLY A 128 1.45 2.01 -8.64
CA GLY A 128 0.70 3.02 -7.90
C GLY A 128 0.02 2.52 -6.62
N LEU A 129 -1.00 3.26 -6.17
CA LEU A 129 -1.56 3.21 -4.81
C LEU A 129 -1.79 1.81 -4.20
N PRO A 130 -2.29 0.78 -4.90
CA PRO A 130 -2.51 -0.54 -4.28
C PRO A 130 -1.24 -1.30 -3.94
N ASN A 131 -0.24 -1.28 -4.82
CA ASN A 131 1.04 -1.91 -4.54
C ASN A 131 1.68 -1.20 -3.35
N HIS A 132 1.65 0.13 -3.40
CA HIS A 132 2.12 0.97 -2.32
C HIS A 132 1.46 0.68 -0.98
N THR A 133 0.14 0.87 -0.85
CA THR A 133 -0.58 0.70 0.42
C THR A 133 -0.56 -0.75 0.91
N THR A 134 -0.45 -1.73 0.00
CA THR A 134 -0.24 -3.13 0.40
C THR A 134 1.15 -3.33 1.00
N ASN A 135 2.19 -2.77 0.37
CA ASN A 135 3.54 -2.82 0.91
C ASN A 135 3.65 -2.07 2.24
N GLU A 136 3.07 -0.87 2.36
CA GLU A 136 3.00 -0.13 3.62
C GLU A 136 2.39 -0.99 4.72
N LEU A 137 1.23 -1.60 4.46
CA LEU A 137 0.57 -2.45 5.45
C LEU A 137 1.48 -3.62 5.88
N VAL A 138 2.17 -4.28 4.95
CA VAL A 138 3.09 -5.38 5.28
C VAL A 138 4.29 -4.88 6.10
N VAL A 139 4.90 -3.77 5.69
CA VAL A 139 6.02 -3.16 6.41
C VAL A 139 5.58 -2.74 7.81
N ASP A 140 4.40 -2.14 7.95
CA ASP A 140 3.80 -1.77 9.23
C ASP A 140 3.66 -2.98 10.17
N MET A 141 3.22 -4.13 9.66
CA MET A 141 3.13 -5.35 10.46
C MET A 141 4.52 -5.83 10.92
N ILE A 142 5.52 -5.79 10.03
CA ILE A 142 6.89 -6.23 10.32
C ILE A 142 7.55 -5.30 11.34
N MET A 143 7.45 -3.99 11.11
CA MET A 143 8.02 -2.93 11.93
C MET A 143 7.38 -2.87 13.32
N TYR A 144 6.07 -3.10 13.40
CA TYR A 144 5.40 -3.31 14.68
C TYR A 144 6.01 -4.49 15.44
N ASP A 145 6.12 -5.67 14.82
CA ASP A 145 6.60 -6.87 15.52
C ASP A 145 8.04 -6.72 16.01
N ARG A 146 8.90 -6.07 15.21
CA ARG A 146 10.27 -5.71 15.60
C ARG A 146 10.30 -4.86 16.87
N ASN A 147 9.35 -3.94 17.02
CA ASN A 147 9.34 -2.94 18.10
C ASN A 147 8.27 -3.18 19.17
N LYS A 148 7.52 -4.29 19.11
CA LYS A 148 6.27 -4.47 19.88
C LYS A 148 6.44 -4.32 21.39
N ASP A 149 7.55 -4.78 21.96
CA ASP A 149 7.76 -4.73 23.42
C ASP A 149 8.10 -3.33 23.91
N ALA A 150 8.69 -2.51 23.04
CA ALA A 150 8.88 -1.09 23.29
C ALA A 150 7.57 -0.31 23.08
N LEU A 151 6.89 -0.55 21.96
CA LEU A 151 5.68 0.19 21.58
C LEU A 151 4.51 -0.06 22.53
N LYS A 152 4.37 -1.27 23.09
CA LYS A 152 3.36 -1.59 24.14
C LYS A 152 3.49 -0.74 25.40
N LYS A 153 4.66 -0.14 25.65
CA LYS A 153 4.92 0.70 26.83
C LYS A 153 4.60 2.16 26.58
N GLN A 154 4.40 2.54 25.32
CA GLN A 154 4.07 3.89 24.91
C GLN A 154 2.55 4.02 24.82
N SER A 155 2.02 5.21 25.13
CA SER A 155 0.71 5.59 24.60
C SER A 155 0.90 6.81 23.74
N LEU A 156 0.26 6.78 22.59
CA LEU A 156 0.32 7.86 21.62
C LEU A 156 -0.51 9.05 22.14
N ASN A 157 0.07 10.24 22.07
CA ASN A 157 -0.60 11.50 22.40
C ASN A 157 -0.83 12.26 21.09
N PHE A 158 -2.01 12.11 20.50
CA PHE A 158 -2.39 12.80 19.27
C PHE A 158 -2.78 14.27 19.55
N ILE A 159 -2.48 15.15 18.61
CA ILE A 159 -2.90 16.56 18.64
C ILE A 159 -4.43 16.69 18.73
N ASP A 160 -4.90 17.66 19.52
CA ASP A 160 -6.31 18.02 19.59
C ASP A 160 -6.67 19.09 18.55
N VAL A 161 -7.97 19.22 18.25
CA VAL A 161 -8.44 20.14 17.20
C VAL A 161 -8.17 21.61 17.51
N ASP A 162 -8.18 22.02 18.79
CA ASP A 162 -7.91 23.42 19.17
C ASP A 162 -6.45 23.76 18.93
N THR A 163 -5.54 22.90 19.39
CA THR A 163 -4.11 23.06 19.14
C THR A 163 -3.79 22.98 17.65
N LEU A 164 -4.42 22.08 16.88
CA LEU A 164 -4.22 22.02 15.43
C LEU A 164 -4.64 23.33 14.75
N ILE A 165 -5.79 23.91 15.11
CA ILE A 165 -6.26 25.19 14.56
C ILE A 165 -5.29 26.33 14.92
N GLU A 166 -4.77 26.36 16.15
CA GLU A 166 -3.75 27.36 16.55
C GLU A 166 -2.50 27.26 15.68
N VAL A 167 -2.02 26.05 15.42
CA VAL A 167 -0.85 25.78 14.57
C VAL A 167 -1.11 26.17 13.13
N ARG A 168 -2.27 25.80 12.56
CA ARG A 168 -2.68 26.18 11.20
C ARG A 168 -2.74 27.70 11.04
N LYS A 169 -3.28 28.42 12.02
CA LYS A 169 -3.30 29.89 12.03
C LYS A 169 -1.90 30.49 12.10
N GLU A 170 -1.01 29.93 12.92
CA GLU A 170 0.39 30.36 12.99
C GLU A 170 1.12 30.09 11.67
N PHE A 171 0.89 28.94 11.04
CA PHE A 171 1.44 28.61 9.72
C PHE A 171 0.97 29.59 8.64
N THR A 172 -0.32 29.90 8.60
CA THR A 172 -0.87 30.92 7.68
C THR A 172 -0.21 32.28 7.91
N LYS A 173 -0.05 32.69 9.17
CA LYS A 173 0.66 33.95 9.51
C LYS A 173 2.12 33.95 9.04
N MET A 174 2.80 32.81 9.14
CA MET A 174 4.21 32.68 8.76
C MET A 174 4.44 32.63 7.25
N THR A 175 3.52 32.02 6.50
CA THR A 175 3.72 31.67 5.08
C THR A 175 2.85 32.48 4.12
N GLY A 176 1.78 33.11 4.62
CA GLY A 176 0.74 33.74 3.80
C GLY A 176 -0.18 32.73 3.09
N HIS A 177 -0.02 31.43 3.35
CA HIS A 177 -0.89 30.39 2.81
C HIS A 177 -2.13 30.21 3.69
N GLU A 178 -3.27 30.68 3.20
CA GLU A 178 -4.56 30.60 3.89
C GLU A 178 -5.08 29.17 3.94
N LEU A 179 -5.46 28.72 5.13
CA LEU A 179 -5.99 27.39 5.39
C LEU A 179 -7.44 27.48 5.88
N ALA A 180 -8.32 26.62 5.34
CA ALA A 180 -9.66 26.47 5.87
C ALA A 180 -9.58 25.89 7.29
N ASN A 181 -10.07 26.63 8.29
CA ASN A 181 -10.05 26.20 9.69
C ASN A 181 -11.45 25.76 10.15
N ASP A 182 -12.12 24.93 9.35
CA ASP A 182 -13.39 24.32 9.73
C ASP A 182 -13.16 23.31 10.85
N ARG A 183 -13.65 23.67 12.04
CA ARG A 183 -13.46 22.87 13.25
C ARG A 183 -14.06 21.47 13.16
N GLU A 184 -15.26 21.34 12.59
CA GLU A 184 -15.95 20.05 12.54
C GLU A 184 -15.31 19.12 11.52
N GLN A 185 -14.88 19.66 10.38
CA GLN A 185 -14.10 18.91 9.40
C GLN A 185 -12.77 18.43 9.99
N LEU A 186 -11.97 19.32 10.58
CA LEU A 186 -10.68 18.97 11.18
C LEU A 186 -10.82 17.94 12.30
N LYS A 187 -11.89 18.03 13.10
CA LYS A 187 -12.20 17.05 14.14
C LYS A 187 -12.48 15.66 13.56
N LYS A 188 -13.18 15.60 12.42
CA LYS A 188 -13.42 14.34 11.70
C LYS A 188 -12.12 13.76 11.13
N GLU A 189 -11.29 14.58 10.51
CA GLU A 189 -10.00 14.17 9.96
C GLU A 189 -9.07 13.62 11.05
N LEU A 190 -8.96 14.30 12.19
CA LEU A 190 -8.21 13.83 13.35
C LEU A 190 -8.73 12.49 13.90
N LEU A 191 -10.06 12.33 13.95
CA LEU A 191 -10.68 11.08 14.40
C LEU A 191 -10.38 9.93 13.43
N ASN A 192 -10.49 10.18 12.13
CA ASN A 192 -10.19 9.20 11.07
C ASN A 192 -8.71 8.79 11.13
N HIS A 193 -7.79 9.75 11.19
CA HIS A 193 -6.36 9.51 11.33
C HIS A 193 -6.05 8.62 12.54
N LYS A 194 -6.56 9.01 13.71
CA LYS A 194 -6.38 8.21 14.93
C LYS A 194 -6.95 6.79 14.79
N ALA A 195 -8.11 6.64 14.15
CA ALA A 195 -8.71 5.33 13.93
C ALA A 195 -7.87 4.45 12.99
N LEU A 196 -7.27 5.03 11.95
CA LEU A 196 -6.37 4.34 11.02
C LEU A 196 -5.14 3.80 11.77
N VAL A 197 -4.38 4.68 12.43
CA VAL A 197 -3.16 4.30 13.18
C VAL A 197 -3.44 3.20 14.19
N LEU A 198 -4.53 3.32 14.97
CA LEU A 198 -4.90 2.33 15.97
C LEU A 198 -5.37 1.00 15.35
N THR A 199 -6.04 1.05 14.19
CA THR A 199 -6.48 -0.16 13.48
C THR A 199 -5.29 -0.94 12.97
N GLU A 200 -4.31 -0.29 12.35
CA GLU A 200 -3.12 -0.96 11.82
C GLU A 200 -2.22 -1.52 12.93
N LEU A 201 -2.02 -0.77 14.02
CA LEU A 201 -1.37 -1.29 15.23
C LEU A 201 -2.08 -2.54 15.77
N SER A 202 -3.41 -2.56 15.73
CA SER A 202 -4.20 -3.70 16.22
C SER A 202 -4.11 -4.91 15.28
N ILE A 203 -4.13 -4.70 13.96
CA ILE A 203 -3.92 -5.76 12.98
C ILE A 203 -2.52 -6.36 13.14
N ALA A 204 -1.50 -5.51 13.31
CA ALA A 204 -0.12 -5.94 13.53
C ALA A 204 0.04 -6.72 14.83
N HIS A 205 -0.59 -6.26 15.91
CA HIS A 205 -0.64 -6.98 17.17
C HIS A 205 -1.35 -8.34 17.02
N HIS A 206 -2.46 -8.38 16.28
CA HIS A 206 -3.19 -9.62 16.04
C HIS A 206 -2.34 -10.63 15.26
N LEU A 207 -1.73 -10.23 14.15
CA LEU A 207 -0.89 -11.10 13.34
C LEU A 207 0.32 -11.62 14.13
N SER A 208 1.04 -10.73 14.84
CA SER A 208 2.21 -11.11 15.64
C SER A 208 1.91 -12.08 16.78
N THR A 209 0.68 -12.11 17.29
CA THR A 209 0.28 -12.99 18.40
C THR A 209 -0.49 -14.24 17.94
N SER A 210 -1.34 -14.11 16.94
CA SER A 210 -2.32 -15.13 16.55
C SER A 210 -1.96 -15.93 15.30
N ASP A 211 -0.97 -15.46 14.53
CA ASP A 211 -0.46 -16.10 13.31
C ASP A 211 1.04 -15.79 13.08
N PRO A 212 1.93 -16.20 13.99
CA PRO A 212 3.36 -15.89 13.90
C PRO A 212 4.03 -16.53 12.67
N VAL A 213 3.47 -17.61 12.13
CA VAL A 213 3.98 -18.29 10.93
C VAL A 213 3.81 -17.37 9.71
N LYS A 214 2.62 -16.79 9.52
CA LYS A 214 2.39 -15.83 8.44
C LYS A 214 3.31 -14.62 8.55
N LEU A 215 3.50 -14.10 9.75
CA LEU A 215 4.43 -13.01 9.98
C LEU A 215 5.89 -13.39 9.66
N SER A 216 6.32 -14.62 9.96
CA SER A 216 7.64 -15.10 9.56
C SER A 216 7.81 -15.13 8.05
N GLN A 217 6.78 -15.55 7.31
CA GLN A 217 6.78 -15.53 5.84
C GLN A 217 6.84 -14.10 5.28
N MET A 218 6.16 -13.15 5.93
CA MET A 218 6.24 -11.73 5.58
C MET A 218 7.68 -11.22 5.72
N LYS A 219 8.35 -11.56 6.84
CA LYS A 219 9.75 -11.16 7.07
C LYS A 219 10.73 -11.78 6.07
N GLU A 220 10.50 -13.02 5.65
CA GLU A 220 11.31 -13.67 4.62
C GLU A 220 11.16 -12.98 3.26
N GLU A 221 9.93 -12.67 2.86
CA GLU A 221 9.65 -11.97 1.60
C GLU A 221 10.15 -10.51 1.59
N TYR A 222 10.26 -9.90 2.77
CA TYR A 222 10.75 -8.53 2.99
C TYR A 222 12.13 -8.52 3.67
N ALA A 223 12.95 -9.54 3.43
CA ALA A 223 14.32 -9.61 3.97
C ALA A 223 15.20 -8.44 3.49
N ASP A 224 14.81 -7.81 2.39
CA ASP A 224 15.39 -6.60 1.80
C ASP A 224 14.96 -5.30 2.49
N LEU A 225 14.04 -5.30 3.46
CA LEU A 225 13.47 -4.08 4.06
C LEU A 225 14.52 -3.11 4.64
N ASP A 226 15.57 -3.64 5.27
CA ASP A 226 16.54 -2.81 5.98
C ASP A 226 17.43 -2.02 5.01
N GLU A 227 17.92 -2.67 3.96
CA GLU A 227 18.77 -2.06 2.93
C GLU A 227 17.96 -1.38 1.82
N GLY A 228 16.81 -1.96 1.50
CA GLY A 228 15.91 -1.55 0.44
C GLY A 228 16.10 -2.32 -0.88
N THR A 229 15.25 -2.04 -1.87
CA THR A 229 15.31 -2.65 -3.21
C THR A 229 16.29 -1.96 -4.17
N SER A 230 16.73 -0.74 -3.83
CA SER A 230 17.66 0.09 -4.61
C SER A 230 18.33 1.14 -3.71
N ASP A 231 19.58 1.53 -4.00
CA ASP A 231 20.47 2.47 -3.29
C ASP A 231 19.86 3.28 -2.11
N GLY A 232 19.57 2.54 -1.04
CA GLY A 232 19.16 3.05 0.27
C GLY A 232 17.71 3.51 0.38
N ASN A 233 16.74 2.96 -0.34
CA ASN A 233 15.33 3.26 -0.04
C ASN A 233 14.80 2.53 1.23
N GLY A 234 15.61 1.72 1.92
CA GLY A 234 15.23 0.90 3.07
C GLY A 234 15.23 1.61 4.43
N ALA A 235 14.82 0.84 5.46
CA ALA A 235 14.64 1.32 6.83
C ALA A 235 15.92 1.91 7.45
N ASN A 236 17.10 1.37 7.14
CA ASN A 236 18.37 1.86 7.71
C ASN A 236 18.66 3.31 7.30
N LYS A 237 18.39 3.69 6.05
CA LYS A 237 18.58 5.08 5.60
C LYS A 237 17.52 6.00 6.20
N ALA A 238 16.26 5.55 6.29
CA ALA A 238 15.22 6.32 6.96
C ALA A 238 15.61 6.63 8.42
N ILE A 239 16.08 5.63 9.16
CA ILE A 239 16.57 5.77 10.54
C ILE A 239 17.75 6.76 10.64
N ALA A 240 18.71 6.68 9.70
CA ALA A 240 19.83 7.60 9.65
C ALA A 240 19.36 9.05 9.40
N ARG A 241 18.47 9.25 8.43
CA ARG A 241 17.88 10.57 8.11
C ARG A 241 17.11 11.16 9.28
N ILE A 242 16.29 10.36 9.96
CA ILE A 242 15.56 10.77 11.16
C ILE A 242 16.55 11.25 12.23
N SER A 243 17.62 10.47 12.47
CA SER A 243 18.61 10.81 13.49
C SER A 243 19.38 12.11 13.19
N GLU A 244 19.59 12.41 11.90
CA GLU A 244 20.22 13.64 11.44
C GLU A 244 19.30 14.87 11.58
N GLN A 245 18.02 14.72 11.23
CA GLN A 245 17.12 15.85 10.92
C GLN A 245 16.01 16.07 11.95
N ALA A 246 15.62 15.05 12.72
CA ALA A 246 14.47 15.09 13.62
C ALA A 246 14.80 15.65 15.01
N LYS A 247 15.40 16.84 15.05
CA LYS A 247 15.78 17.51 16.30
C LYS A 247 14.70 18.51 16.74
N PRO A 248 14.31 18.52 18.03
CA PRO A 248 13.55 19.62 18.59
C PRO A 248 14.41 20.89 18.58
N SER A 249 13.76 22.05 18.54
CA SER A 249 14.43 23.35 18.67
C SER A 249 15.16 23.53 20.02
N GLU A 250 14.83 22.72 21.02
CA GLU A 250 15.41 22.75 22.37
C GLU A 250 15.66 21.32 22.89
N ASP A 251 16.64 21.12 23.79
CA ASP A 251 16.91 19.81 24.39
C ASP A 251 15.82 19.43 25.40
N LEU A 252 14.97 18.45 25.02
CA LEU A 252 13.89 17.92 25.85
C LEU A 252 14.24 16.59 26.52
N SER A 253 15.46 16.07 26.32
CA SER A 253 15.86 14.73 26.80
C SER A 253 15.81 14.57 28.32
N LYS A 254 15.98 15.68 29.05
CA LYS A 254 15.99 15.72 30.52
C LYS A 254 14.69 16.21 31.14
N PHE A 255 13.68 16.53 30.33
CA PHE A 255 12.38 16.96 30.85
C PHE A 255 11.77 15.85 31.73
N LYS A 256 11.17 16.23 32.85
CA LYS A 256 10.45 15.31 33.73
C LYS A 256 9.16 15.97 34.16
N THR A 257 8.06 15.25 34.03
CA THR A 257 6.74 15.70 34.51
C THR A 257 6.59 15.61 36.03
N GLY A 258 7.59 15.04 36.73
CA GLY A 258 7.64 15.04 38.19
C GLY A 258 6.56 14.18 38.87
N ASN A 259 6.16 13.06 38.26
CA ASN A 259 5.11 12.14 38.75
C ASN A 259 3.69 12.73 38.81
N LYS A 260 3.44 13.94 38.31
CA LYS A 260 2.07 14.44 38.08
C LYS A 260 1.62 14.11 36.66
N GLY A 261 1.23 12.85 36.45
CA GLY A 261 0.11 12.54 35.57
C GLY A 261 0.34 12.43 34.05
N PHE A 262 1.56 12.24 33.55
CA PHE A 262 1.76 11.82 32.15
C PHE A 262 2.54 10.51 32.05
N GLN A 263 2.09 9.49 32.79
CA GLN A 263 2.11 8.17 32.17
C GLN A 263 1.04 8.22 31.10
N ILE A 264 1.47 8.33 29.84
CA ILE A 264 0.64 7.98 28.71
C ILE A 264 0.42 6.44 28.82
N ARG A 265 -0.46 6.05 29.74
CA ARG A 265 -0.99 4.70 29.95
C ARG A 265 -2.51 4.74 29.98
N ASN A 266 -3.09 5.87 30.40
CA ASN A 266 -4.53 5.98 30.63
C ASN A 266 -5.35 6.59 29.48
N TYR A 267 -4.75 7.19 28.46
CA TYR A 267 -5.54 7.74 27.34
C TYR A 267 -6.11 6.64 26.43
N LEU A 268 -5.42 5.50 26.34
CA LEU A 268 -5.86 4.28 25.65
C LEU A 268 -6.64 3.29 26.52
N GLU A 269 -6.65 3.41 27.85
CA GLU A 269 -7.47 2.51 28.70
C GLU A 269 -8.83 3.12 29.08
N ASN A 270 -8.92 4.45 29.20
CA ASN A 270 -10.12 5.10 29.76
C ASN A 270 -10.85 6.08 28.82
N SER A 271 -10.36 6.35 27.62
CA SER A 271 -11.14 7.16 26.68
C SER A 271 -12.23 6.31 26.00
N LEU A 272 -13.42 6.90 25.82
CA LEU A 272 -14.51 6.33 25.01
C LEU A 272 -14.01 5.85 23.63
N LEU A 273 -12.97 6.53 23.11
CA LEU A 273 -12.26 6.26 21.86
C LEU A 273 -11.43 4.97 21.87
N ALA A 274 -10.92 4.54 23.02
CA ALA A 274 -10.19 3.29 23.11
C ALA A 274 -11.10 2.09 23.37
N LYS A 275 -12.25 2.31 24.05
CA LYS A 275 -13.36 1.34 24.05
C LYS A 275 -13.97 1.21 22.67
N SER A 276 -14.08 2.29 21.89
CA SER A 276 -14.53 2.23 20.50
C SER A 276 -13.47 1.66 19.56
N ALA A 277 -12.17 1.89 19.77
CA ALA A 277 -11.09 1.24 19.03
C ALA A 277 -10.98 -0.25 19.37
N GLN A 278 -11.14 -0.65 20.63
CA GLN A 278 -11.31 -2.06 21.02
C GLN A 278 -12.62 -2.67 20.50
N ALA A 279 -13.69 -1.87 20.34
CA ALA A 279 -14.94 -2.31 19.73
C ALA A 279 -14.86 -2.38 18.19
N LEU A 280 -14.04 -1.54 17.55
CA LEU A 280 -13.65 -1.58 16.14
C LEU A 280 -12.65 -2.71 15.89
N GLU A 281 -11.73 -2.98 16.80
CA GLU A 281 -10.82 -4.12 16.79
C GLU A 281 -11.62 -5.41 16.95
N ARG A 282 -12.49 -5.51 17.97
CA ARG A 282 -13.44 -6.62 18.11
C ARG A 282 -14.45 -6.65 16.96
N GLY A 283 -14.76 -5.50 16.36
CA GLY A 283 -15.61 -5.32 15.19
C GLY A 283 -14.94 -5.91 13.96
N ALA A 284 -13.88 -5.31 13.43
CA ALA A 284 -13.01 -5.79 12.35
C ALA A 284 -12.54 -7.24 12.56
N LEU A 285 -12.15 -7.66 13.76
CA LEU A 285 -11.80 -9.06 14.06
C LEU A 285 -13.04 -9.98 14.07
N LYS A 286 -14.24 -9.54 14.49
CA LYS A 286 -15.48 -10.32 14.32
C LYS A 286 -15.98 -10.33 12.87
N LEU A 287 -15.81 -9.23 12.15
CA LEU A 287 -16.15 -9.05 10.73
C LEU A 287 -15.25 -9.94 9.85
N THR A 288 -14.00 -10.17 10.23
CA THR A 288 -13.06 -11.06 9.51
C THR A 288 -13.07 -12.51 10.00
N LYS A 289 -13.43 -12.77 11.29
CA LYS A 289 -13.64 -14.13 11.82
C LYS A 289 -14.93 -14.78 11.32
N SER A 290 -15.98 -14.02 11.07
CA SER A 290 -17.21 -14.54 10.47
C SER A 290 -16.99 -14.82 8.98
N ALA A 291 -17.06 -16.09 8.56
CA ALA A 291 -16.98 -16.44 7.13
C ALA A 291 -18.03 -15.67 6.31
N LEU A 292 -19.26 -15.53 6.81
CA LEU A 292 -20.34 -14.77 6.16
C LEU A 292 -19.99 -13.30 5.89
N ILE A 293 -19.26 -12.65 6.79
CA ILE A 293 -18.93 -11.21 6.64
C ILE A 293 -17.64 -11.05 5.84
N ARG A 294 -16.68 -11.95 5.98
CA ARG A 294 -15.53 -12.06 5.08
C ARG A 294 -15.99 -12.24 3.63
N ASP A 295 -16.90 -13.18 3.40
CA ASP A 295 -17.49 -13.47 2.10
C ASP A 295 -18.33 -12.27 1.64
N SER A 296 -19.02 -11.55 2.55
CA SER A 296 -19.73 -10.31 2.22
C SER A 296 -18.81 -9.13 1.89
N LEU A 297 -17.66 -8.99 2.57
CA LEU A 297 -16.63 -7.98 2.29
C LEU A 297 -15.90 -8.28 0.99
N GLN A 298 -15.63 -9.57 0.73
CA GLN A 298 -15.05 -10.04 -0.51
C GLN A 298 -16.05 -9.87 -1.67
N ASN A 299 -17.33 -10.18 -1.47
CA ASN A 299 -18.40 -9.89 -2.44
C ASN A 299 -18.61 -8.38 -2.65
N PHE A 300 -18.46 -7.57 -1.60
CA PHE A 300 -18.50 -6.11 -1.69
C PHE A 300 -17.28 -5.57 -2.46
N ALA A 301 -16.07 -6.07 -2.18
CA ALA A 301 -14.87 -5.71 -2.91
C ALA A 301 -14.96 -6.13 -4.38
N SER A 302 -15.40 -7.34 -4.67
CA SER A 302 -15.57 -7.85 -6.03
C SER A 302 -16.70 -7.13 -6.79
N GLY A 303 -17.79 -6.76 -6.12
CA GLY A 303 -19.03 -6.29 -6.76
C GLY A 303 -19.40 -4.80 -6.63
N LYS A 304 -18.83 -4.05 -5.67
CA LYS A 304 -19.19 -2.65 -5.37
C LYS A 304 -18.03 -1.66 -5.39
N VAL A 305 -16.79 -2.14 -5.27
CA VAL A 305 -15.60 -1.29 -5.44
C VAL A 305 -15.36 -1.14 -6.93
N GLU A 306 -15.67 0.00 -7.52
CA GLU A 306 -15.58 0.17 -8.97
C GLU A 306 -14.14 0.18 -9.47
N ALA A 307 -13.20 0.72 -8.67
CA ALA A 307 -11.80 0.84 -9.03
C ALA A 307 -11.05 -0.50 -8.79
N PRO A 308 -10.49 -1.16 -9.83
CA PRO A 308 -9.75 -2.43 -9.70
C PRO A 308 -8.60 -2.36 -8.69
N ARG A 309 -8.02 -1.15 -8.55
CA ARG A 309 -6.97 -0.80 -7.60
C ARG A 309 -7.38 -1.01 -6.13
N ASN A 310 -8.58 -0.55 -5.75
CA ASN A 310 -9.08 -0.66 -4.39
C ASN A 310 -9.55 -2.09 -4.08
N LYS A 311 -9.89 -2.88 -5.12
CA LYS A 311 -10.19 -4.32 -4.97
C LYS A 311 -8.98 -5.12 -4.49
N ALA A 312 -7.80 -4.87 -5.04
CA ALA A 312 -6.57 -5.59 -4.68
C ALA A 312 -6.26 -5.43 -3.18
N PHE A 313 -6.27 -4.19 -2.70
CA PHE A 313 -5.97 -3.84 -1.32
C PHE A 313 -6.98 -4.46 -0.33
N VAL A 314 -8.29 -4.30 -0.60
CA VAL A 314 -9.33 -4.87 0.28
C VAL A 314 -9.27 -6.40 0.28
N ASN A 315 -9.10 -7.03 -0.88
CA ASN A 315 -8.95 -8.48 -0.97
C ASN A 315 -7.68 -8.98 -0.28
N PHE A 316 -6.57 -8.23 -0.37
CA PHE A 316 -5.36 -8.54 0.36
C PHE A 316 -5.58 -8.48 1.88
N GLY A 317 -6.17 -7.41 2.41
CA GLY A 317 -6.46 -7.30 3.85
C GLY A 317 -7.36 -8.43 4.37
N VAL A 318 -8.38 -8.81 3.59
CA VAL A 318 -9.25 -9.96 3.90
C VAL A 318 -8.49 -11.29 3.87
N ASN A 319 -7.65 -11.51 2.86
CA ASN A 319 -6.87 -12.73 2.71
C ASN A 319 -5.78 -12.85 3.77
N LEU A 320 -5.12 -11.74 4.13
CA LEU A 320 -4.07 -11.69 5.15
C LEU A 320 -4.60 -12.19 6.51
N LEU A 321 -5.82 -11.80 6.86
CA LEU A 321 -6.50 -12.20 8.09
C LEU A 321 -7.12 -13.62 8.02
N ASN A 322 -7.06 -14.28 6.86
CA ASN A 322 -7.49 -15.66 6.73
C ASN A 322 -6.44 -16.62 7.28
N LYS A 323 -6.73 -17.28 8.39
CA LYS A 323 -5.84 -18.27 9.03
C LYS A 323 -5.54 -19.51 8.18
N ASN A 324 -6.33 -19.77 7.15
CA ASN A 324 -6.12 -20.92 6.26
C ASN A 324 -5.22 -20.59 5.06
N LEU A 325 -4.80 -19.33 4.90
CA LEU A 325 -3.91 -18.91 3.82
C LEU A 325 -2.53 -18.60 4.36
N THR A 326 -1.50 -19.01 3.62
CA THR A 326 -0.14 -18.48 3.81
C THR A 326 -0.07 -17.02 3.36
N PHE A 327 0.99 -16.31 3.74
CA PHE A 327 1.21 -14.94 3.26
C PHE A 327 1.24 -14.90 1.74
N LYS A 328 2.07 -15.75 1.12
CA LYS A 328 2.17 -15.88 -0.34
C LYS A 328 0.80 -16.10 -0.98
N GLN A 329 0.02 -17.07 -0.50
CA GLN A 329 -1.33 -17.33 -1.01
C GLN A 329 -2.24 -16.10 -0.89
N ALA A 330 -2.15 -15.33 0.20
CA ALA A 330 -2.94 -14.10 0.38
C ALA A 330 -2.60 -13.01 -0.66
N VAL A 331 -1.30 -12.82 -0.93
CA VAL A 331 -0.79 -11.91 -1.97
C VAL A 331 -1.26 -12.34 -3.35
N PHE A 332 -1.06 -13.62 -3.69
CA PHE A 332 -1.40 -14.18 -4.99
C PHE A 332 -2.88 -14.06 -5.30
N LEU A 333 -3.76 -14.44 -4.35
CA LEU A 333 -5.21 -14.36 -4.52
C LEU A 333 -5.71 -12.93 -4.65
N ALA A 334 -5.08 -11.99 -3.94
CA ALA A 334 -5.41 -10.57 -4.07
C ALA A 334 -5.01 -10.02 -5.45
N GLY A 335 -3.80 -10.32 -5.93
CA GLY A 335 -3.35 -9.95 -7.28
C GLY A 335 -4.24 -10.53 -8.38
N LYS A 336 -4.59 -11.82 -8.28
CA LYS A 336 -5.50 -12.47 -9.24
C LYS A 336 -6.85 -11.77 -9.31
N SER A 337 -7.43 -11.40 -8.16
CA SER A 337 -8.75 -10.76 -8.13
C SER A 337 -8.82 -9.44 -8.90
N THR A 338 -7.66 -8.83 -9.17
CA THR A 338 -7.53 -7.56 -9.87
C THR A 338 -7.08 -7.73 -11.32
N SER A 339 -6.09 -8.60 -11.57
CA SER A 339 -5.43 -8.70 -12.88
C SER A 339 -5.67 -10.03 -13.61
N GLY A 340 -6.45 -10.93 -13.02
CA GLY A 340 -6.62 -12.28 -13.55
C GLY A 340 -5.37 -13.14 -13.38
N TYR A 341 -5.25 -14.21 -14.17
CA TYR A 341 -4.02 -15.00 -14.21
C TYR A 341 -2.95 -14.26 -15.02
N PRO A 342 -1.66 -14.40 -14.65
CA PRO A 342 -0.57 -13.92 -15.49
C PRO A 342 -0.59 -14.62 -16.87
N ASN A 343 -0.14 -13.89 -17.90
CA ASN A 343 -0.07 -14.41 -19.27
C ASN A 343 1.05 -15.45 -19.45
N ASP A 344 2.10 -15.38 -18.63
CA ASP A 344 3.16 -16.38 -18.62
C ASP A 344 2.65 -17.71 -18.06
N ALA A 345 2.82 -18.79 -18.83
CA ALA A 345 2.25 -20.09 -18.50
C ALA A 345 2.83 -20.70 -17.21
N ALA A 346 4.13 -20.50 -16.95
CA ALA A 346 4.78 -20.99 -15.74
C ALA A 346 4.30 -20.24 -14.48
N GLN A 347 4.15 -18.91 -14.56
CA GLN A 347 3.55 -18.13 -13.49
C GLN A 347 2.07 -18.45 -13.29
N LYS A 348 1.32 -18.69 -14.37
CA LYS A 348 -0.08 -19.11 -14.30
C LYS A 348 -0.20 -20.45 -13.58
N LEU A 349 0.69 -21.38 -13.89
CA LEU A 349 0.74 -22.67 -13.21
C LEU A 349 0.98 -22.51 -11.70
N ALA A 350 1.94 -21.67 -11.29
CA ALA A 350 2.15 -21.37 -9.87
C ALA A 350 0.89 -20.80 -9.21
N TYR A 351 0.17 -19.90 -9.88
CA TYR A 351 -1.11 -19.35 -9.39
C TYR A 351 -2.18 -20.44 -9.19
N LEU A 352 -2.26 -21.39 -10.12
CA LEU A 352 -3.20 -22.49 -10.06
C LEU A 352 -2.87 -23.46 -8.91
N GLU A 353 -1.60 -23.76 -8.68
CA GLU A 353 -1.13 -24.62 -7.58
C GLU A 353 -1.46 -24.00 -6.23
N ILE A 354 -1.21 -22.69 -6.07
CA ILE A 354 -1.56 -21.92 -4.87
C ILE A 354 -3.07 -21.94 -4.60
N GLU A 355 -3.89 -21.79 -5.64
CA GLU A 355 -5.35 -21.92 -5.50
C GLU A 355 -5.76 -23.33 -5.11
N ALA A 356 -5.16 -24.34 -5.72
CA ALA A 356 -5.45 -25.73 -5.40
C ALA A 356 -5.11 -26.03 -3.93
N GLU A 357 -3.97 -25.56 -3.43
CA GLU A 357 -3.60 -25.69 -2.02
C GLU A 357 -4.56 -24.97 -1.08
N ALA A 358 -4.96 -23.73 -1.41
CA ALA A 358 -5.92 -22.96 -0.62
C ALA A 358 -7.30 -23.65 -0.56
N ILE A 359 -7.79 -24.14 -1.70
CA ILE A 359 -9.06 -24.90 -1.77
C ILE A 359 -8.92 -26.22 -1.01
N LYS A 360 -7.79 -26.92 -1.14
CA LYS A 360 -7.51 -28.17 -0.41
C LYS A 360 -7.56 -27.95 1.10
N ALA A 361 -6.92 -26.91 1.61
CA ALA A 361 -6.93 -26.58 3.04
C ALA A 361 -8.36 -26.28 3.53
N GLN A 362 -9.15 -25.54 2.75
CA GLN A 362 -10.57 -25.27 3.06
C GLN A 362 -11.41 -26.54 3.03
N ARG A 363 -11.19 -27.41 2.03
CA ARG A 363 -11.84 -28.71 1.89
C ARG A 363 -11.53 -29.61 3.08
N ASP A 364 -10.27 -29.73 3.47
CA ASP A 364 -9.85 -30.60 4.58
C ASP A 364 -10.45 -30.14 5.90
N LYS A 365 -10.51 -28.83 6.12
CA LYS A 365 -11.23 -28.27 7.26
C LYS A 365 -12.72 -28.58 7.21
N ALA A 366 -13.38 -28.38 6.07
CA ALA A 366 -14.81 -28.66 5.91
C ALA A 366 -15.13 -30.15 6.11
N LEU A 367 -14.26 -31.04 5.63
CA LEU A 367 -14.36 -32.48 5.84
C LEU A 367 -14.20 -32.84 7.33
N SER A 368 -13.23 -32.22 8.02
CA SER A 368 -13.04 -32.41 9.46
C SER A 368 -14.25 -31.91 10.25
N ASP A 369 -14.76 -30.72 9.95
CA ASP A 369 -15.95 -30.14 10.59
C ASP A 369 -17.19 -31.02 10.37
N TYR A 370 -17.33 -31.61 9.18
CA TYR A 370 -18.39 -32.57 8.84
C TYR A 370 -18.26 -33.90 9.60
N LYS A 371 -17.06 -34.48 9.66
CA LYS A 371 -16.80 -35.76 10.35
C LYS A 371 -16.89 -35.63 11.86
N ASN A 372 -16.46 -34.50 12.41
CA ASN A 372 -16.35 -34.25 13.85
C ASN A 372 -17.44 -33.31 14.37
N ARG A 373 -18.66 -33.40 13.80
CA ARG A 373 -19.79 -32.54 14.17
C ARG A 373 -20.09 -32.63 15.68
N PRO A 374 -20.07 -31.50 16.40
CA PRO A 374 -20.52 -31.48 17.79
C PRO A 374 -22.02 -31.74 17.89
N TRP A 375 -22.45 -32.49 18.91
CA TRP A 375 -23.86 -32.87 19.09
C TRP A 375 -24.81 -31.67 19.20
N TRP A 376 -24.35 -30.54 19.75
CA TRP A 376 -25.13 -29.31 19.86
C TRP A 376 -25.36 -28.59 18.52
N LYS A 377 -24.69 -28.98 17.43
CA LYS A 377 -24.97 -28.47 16.07
C LYS A 377 -25.91 -29.40 15.29
N PHE A 378 -26.89 -29.99 15.96
CA PHE A 378 -27.78 -31.02 15.40
C PHE A 378 -28.52 -30.58 14.12
N TRP A 379 -28.81 -29.28 13.95
CA TRP A 379 -29.42 -28.73 12.73
C TRP A 379 -28.60 -29.02 11.45
N LEU A 380 -27.28 -29.17 11.55
CA LEU A 380 -26.42 -29.55 10.42
C LEU A 380 -26.66 -30.99 9.94
N ALA A 381 -27.12 -31.88 10.83
CA ALA A 381 -27.49 -33.25 10.45
C ALA A 381 -28.75 -33.26 9.57
N PHE A 382 -29.68 -32.33 9.82
CA PHE A 382 -30.91 -32.18 9.04
C PHE A 382 -30.67 -31.44 7.71
N THR A 383 -29.89 -30.37 7.74
CA THR A 383 -29.67 -29.54 6.53
C THR A 383 -28.57 -30.07 5.61
N GLN A 384 -27.64 -30.86 6.16
CA GLN A 384 -26.43 -31.33 5.48
C GLN A 384 -25.60 -30.20 4.85
N SER A 385 -25.72 -28.96 5.36
CA SER A 385 -25.13 -27.78 4.72
C SER A 385 -23.61 -27.78 4.73
N ASP A 386 -23.00 -28.30 5.78
CA ASP A 386 -21.56 -28.53 5.91
C ASP A 386 -21.04 -29.70 5.06
N LYS A 387 -21.82 -30.78 4.91
CA LYS A 387 -21.52 -31.85 3.94
C LYS A 387 -21.51 -31.30 2.51
N LYS A 388 -22.56 -30.55 2.14
CA LYS A 388 -22.65 -29.88 0.83
C LYS A 388 -21.49 -28.89 0.61
N LYS A 389 -21.10 -28.14 1.64
CA LYS A 389 -19.94 -27.25 1.59
C LYS A 389 -18.64 -28.02 1.30
N TYR A 390 -18.41 -29.14 1.99
CA TYR A 390 -17.28 -30.02 1.71
C TYR A 390 -17.32 -30.55 0.27
N GLU A 391 -18.44 -31.09 -0.20
CA GLU A 391 -18.59 -31.64 -1.55
C GLU A 391 -18.36 -30.59 -2.64
N GLN A 392 -18.85 -29.35 -2.43
CA GLN A 392 -18.57 -28.23 -3.32
C GLN A 392 -17.08 -27.88 -3.38
N LEU A 393 -16.40 -27.83 -2.23
CA LEU A 393 -14.97 -27.57 -2.17
C LEU A 393 -14.15 -28.70 -2.81
N GLU A 394 -14.57 -29.95 -2.66
CA GLU A 394 -13.95 -31.10 -3.34
C GLU A 394 -14.11 -31.00 -4.86
N LEU A 395 -15.30 -30.68 -5.37
CA LEU A 395 -15.51 -30.46 -6.80
C LEU A 395 -14.65 -29.32 -7.35
N GLN A 396 -14.55 -28.21 -6.63
CA GLN A 396 -13.67 -27.09 -7.00
C GLN A 396 -12.20 -27.51 -7.00
N TYR A 397 -11.77 -28.29 -6.02
CA TYR A 397 -10.40 -28.81 -5.94
C TYR A 397 -10.08 -29.70 -7.14
N GLN A 398 -10.95 -30.66 -7.45
CA GLN A 398 -10.77 -31.57 -8.60
C GLN A 398 -10.82 -30.83 -9.95
N ALA A 399 -11.64 -29.79 -10.07
CA ALA A 399 -11.61 -28.92 -11.25
C ALA A 399 -10.27 -28.18 -11.38
N LYS A 400 -9.72 -27.69 -10.26
CA LYS A 400 -8.44 -26.99 -10.24
C LYS A 400 -7.26 -27.90 -10.57
N LEU A 401 -7.25 -29.14 -10.07
CA LEU A 401 -6.22 -30.13 -10.43
C LEU A 401 -6.20 -30.42 -11.93
N ARG A 402 -7.37 -30.50 -12.58
CA ARG A 402 -7.46 -30.67 -14.05
C ARG A 402 -6.93 -29.45 -14.81
N GLU A 403 -7.20 -28.24 -14.32
CA GLU A 403 -6.67 -27.00 -14.91
C GLU A 403 -5.13 -26.92 -14.80
N ILE A 404 -4.58 -27.38 -13.67
CA ILE A 404 -3.13 -27.54 -13.44
C ILE A 404 -2.53 -28.51 -14.45
N GLU A 405 -3.11 -29.72 -14.58
CA GLU A 405 -2.63 -30.75 -15.50
C GLU A 405 -2.65 -30.28 -16.96
N GLN A 406 -3.71 -29.58 -17.37
CA GLN A 406 -3.80 -28.97 -18.70
C GLN A 406 -2.71 -27.91 -18.92
N THR A 407 -2.47 -27.04 -17.95
CA THR A 407 -1.44 -25.99 -18.06
C THR A 407 -0.04 -26.59 -18.07
N TYR A 408 0.23 -27.60 -17.23
CA TYR A 408 1.46 -28.38 -17.28
C TYR A 408 1.69 -29.01 -18.65
N SER A 409 0.66 -29.62 -19.22
CA SER A 409 0.73 -30.25 -20.54
C SER A 409 1.01 -29.23 -21.65
N GLN A 410 0.43 -28.04 -21.56
CA GLN A 410 0.70 -26.93 -22.49
C GLN A 410 2.14 -26.44 -22.41
N ILE A 411 2.69 -26.28 -21.19
CA ILE A 411 4.10 -25.90 -20.99
C ILE A 411 5.03 -26.99 -21.54
N ALA A 412 4.74 -28.26 -21.26
CA ALA A 412 5.52 -29.39 -21.76
C ALA A 412 5.49 -29.49 -23.30
N ALA A 413 4.32 -29.32 -23.91
CA ALA A 413 4.16 -29.32 -25.37
C ALA A 413 4.89 -28.15 -26.04
N ALA A 414 4.83 -26.94 -25.45
CA ALA A 414 5.58 -25.78 -25.95
C ALA A 414 7.10 -25.97 -25.84
N LYS A 415 7.57 -26.70 -24.82
CA LYS A 415 8.99 -27.04 -24.64
C LYS A 415 9.46 -28.15 -25.58
N ALA A 416 8.59 -29.11 -25.90
CA ALA A 416 8.83 -30.20 -26.86
C ALA A 416 8.74 -29.75 -28.33
N ALA A 417 8.18 -28.56 -28.60
CA ALA A 417 8.11 -27.95 -29.92
C ALA A 417 9.35 -27.10 -30.30
N LEU A 418 10.36 -27.02 -29.42
CA LEU A 418 11.70 -26.56 -29.80
C LEU A 418 12.37 -27.72 -30.56
N PRO A 419 12.86 -27.52 -31.80
CA PRO A 419 13.34 -28.62 -32.62
C PRO A 419 14.57 -29.27 -31.96
N ASP A 420 14.42 -30.54 -31.56
CA ASP A 420 15.46 -31.35 -30.91
C ASP A 420 16.50 -31.91 -31.91
N SER A 421 16.39 -31.59 -33.20
CA SER A 421 17.38 -31.97 -34.22
C SER A 421 17.53 -30.94 -35.35
N ASP A 422 18.73 -30.87 -35.93
CA ASP A 422 19.04 -30.02 -37.10
C ASP A 422 18.14 -30.32 -38.31
N ALA A 423 17.59 -31.53 -38.40
CA ALA A 423 16.65 -31.93 -39.45
C ALA A 423 15.24 -31.37 -39.23
N ASP A 424 14.79 -31.29 -37.98
CA ASP A 424 13.49 -30.68 -37.62
C ASP A 424 13.57 -29.16 -37.69
N TYR A 425 14.74 -28.56 -37.40
CA TYR A 425 15.00 -27.14 -37.66
C TYR A 425 14.97 -26.84 -39.17
N ALA A 426 15.58 -27.69 -40.01
CA ALA A 426 15.53 -27.55 -41.46
C ALA A 426 14.11 -27.73 -42.01
N ALA A 427 13.32 -28.68 -41.48
CA ALA A 427 11.92 -28.86 -41.85
C ALA A 427 11.04 -27.67 -41.43
N ALA A 428 11.22 -27.13 -40.22
CA ALA A 428 10.51 -25.94 -39.75
C ALA A 428 10.91 -24.67 -40.53
N VAL A 429 12.18 -24.55 -40.96
CA VAL A 429 12.64 -23.48 -41.86
C VAL A 429 12.06 -23.65 -43.27
N VAL A 430 11.90 -24.89 -43.76
CA VAL A 430 11.27 -25.19 -45.06
C VAL A 430 9.75 -24.96 -45.02
N GLU A 431 9.08 -25.31 -43.92
CA GLU A 431 7.64 -25.05 -43.69
C GLU A 431 7.37 -23.55 -43.46
N CYS A 432 8.31 -22.85 -42.82
CA CYS A 432 8.31 -21.38 -42.73
C CYS A 432 8.56 -20.73 -44.10
N THR A 433 9.39 -21.30 -44.97
CA THR A 433 9.58 -20.77 -46.34
C THR A 433 8.43 -21.08 -47.28
N THR A 434 7.68 -22.18 -47.09
CA THR A 434 6.46 -22.44 -47.87
C THR A 434 5.24 -21.66 -47.35
N SER A 435 5.14 -21.40 -46.04
CA SER A 435 4.15 -20.44 -45.49
C SER A 435 4.51 -18.98 -45.80
N ASN A 436 5.78 -18.65 -46.02
CA ASN A 436 6.19 -17.30 -46.43
C ASN A 436 5.86 -16.95 -47.87
N VAL A 437 5.45 -17.88 -48.74
CA VAL A 437 4.94 -17.54 -50.09
C VAL A 437 3.44 -17.20 -50.06
N VAL A 438 2.70 -17.61 -49.03
CA VAL A 438 1.28 -17.23 -48.84
C VAL A 438 1.13 -16.03 -47.87
N CYS A 439 2.13 -15.75 -47.04
CA CYS A 439 2.16 -14.57 -46.16
C CYS A 439 3.00 -13.38 -46.67
N SER A 440 3.60 -13.45 -47.87
CA SER A 440 4.41 -12.36 -48.43
C SER A 440 3.62 -11.19 -49.05
N ASN A 441 2.30 -11.10 -48.85
CA ASN A 441 1.52 -9.94 -49.30
C ASN A 441 0.86 -9.11 -48.18
N ALA A 442 1.25 -9.28 -46.90
CA ALA A 442 0.67 -8.43 -45.83
C ALA A 442 1.63 -7.98 -44.71
N ALA A 443 2.92 -8.30 -44.75
CA ALA A 443 3.87 -7.99 -43.67
C ALA A 443 4.86 -6.81 -43.86
N PRO A 444 4.84 -5.99 -44.93
CA PRO A 444 5.61 -4.72 -44.93
C PRO A 444 4.86 -3.51 -44.35
N SER A 445 3.54 -3.54 -44.18
CA SER A 445 2.77 -2.30 -43.94
C SER A 445 2.70 -1.83 -42.48
N LEU A 446 2.70 -2.72 -41.48
CA LEU A 446 2.46 -2.31 -40.09
C LEU A 446 3.66 -1.60 -39.45
N GLU A 447 4.89 -2.05 -39.72
CA GLU A 447 6.11 -1.43 -39.20
C GLU A 447 6.36 -0.06 -39.86
N GLU A 448 6.06 0.08 -41.15
CA GLU A 448 6.06 1.37 -41.85
C GLU A 448 5.00 2.32 -41.30
N LEU A 449 3.79 1.83 -40.98
CA LEU A 449 2.72 2.63 -40.38
C LEU A 449 3.05 3.04 -38.94
N GLN A 450 3.66 2.16 -38.14
CA GLN A 450 4.15 2.49 -36.79
C GLN A 450 5.27 3.53 -36.84
N THR A 451 6.19 3.40 -37.79
CA THR A 451 7.27 4.38 -38.02
C THR A 451 6.70 5.73 -38.46
N ALA A 452 5.68 5.74 -39.32
CA ALA A 452 4.99 6.97 -39.74
C ALA A 452 4.27 7.66 -38.58
N VAL A 453 3.59 6.91 -37.70
CA VAL A 453 2.95 7.46 -36.48
C VAL A 453 4.00 8.04 -35.52
N ALA A 454 5.13 7.35 -35.31
CA ALA A 454 6.20 7.83 -34.46
C ALA A 454 6.88 9.09 -35.01
N ALA A 455 7.06 9.19 -36.33
CA ALA A 455 7.61 10.36 -36.99
C ALA A 455 6.66 11.57 -36.92
N ALA A 456 5.36 11.37 -37.17
CA ALA A 456 4.35 12.42 -37.05
C ALA A 456 4.23 12.94 -35.61
N TYR A 457 4.31 12.05 -34.63
CA TYR A 457 4.28 12.42 -33.21
C TYR A 457 5.50 13.28 -32.82
N LYS A 458 6.71 12.93 -33.30
CA LYS A 458 7.91 13.75 -33.06
C LYS A 458 7.79 15.15 -33.66
N LYS A 459 7.19 15.29 -34.86
CA LYS A 459 6.93 16.61 -35.46
C LYS A 459 5.96 17.44 -34.61
N TYR A 460 4.90 16.81 -34.09
CA TYR A 460 3.94 17.48 -33.21
C TYR A 460 4.58 17.98 -31.91
N VAL A 461 5.41 17.14 -31.28
CA VAL A 461 6.15 17.52 -30.06
C VAL A 461 7.09 18.69 -30.34
N ALA A 462 7.89 18.62 -31.41
CA ALA A 462 8.80 19.71 -31.77
C ALA A 462 8.07 21.02 -32.12
N ALA A 463 6.92 20.96 -32.80
CA ALA A 463 6.10 22.14 -33.07
C ALA A 463 5.47 22.73 -31.79
N SER A 464 5.07 21.87 -30.85
CA SER A 464 4.52 22.26 -29.55
C SER A 464 5.57 22.91 -28.65
N GLU A 465 6.79 22.38 -28.64
CA GLU A 465 7.94 22.95 -27.92
C GLU A 465 8.37 24.30 -28.50
N ALA A 466 8.28 24.46 -29.83
CA ALA A 466 8.54 25.73 -30.51
C ALA A 466 7.39 26.75 -30.41
N GLN A 467 6.24 26.37 -29.83
CA GLN A 467 5.03 27.18 -29.69
C GLN A 467 4.46 27.76 -31.01
N ASP A 468 4.74 27.11 -32.15
CA ASP A 468 4.25 27.55 -33.46
C ASP A 468 2.86 26.97 -33.76
N GLN A 469 1.84 27.77 -33.49
CA GLN A 469 0.43 27.41 -33.62
C GLN A 469 0.02 26.91 -35.03
N SER A 470 0.68 27.38 -36.10
CA SER A 470 0.38 26.92 -37.46
C SER A 470 0.94 25.51 -37.68
N ARG A 471 2.18 25.28 -37.24
CA ARG A 471 2.85 23.97 -37.36
C ARG A 471 2.27 22.91 -36.44
N ILE A 472 1.74 23.30 -35.28
CA ILE A 472 1.05 22.39 -34.36
C ILE A 472 -0.19 21.81 -35.04
N LYS A 473 -1.02 22.65 -35.69
CA LYS A 473 -2.24 22.19 -36.39
C LYS A 473 -1.94 21.28 -37.56
N GLU A 474 -0.90 21.59 -38.35
CA GLU A 474 -0.46 20.73 -39.46
C GLU A 474 0.07 19.37 -38.96
N ALA A 475 0.88 19.37 -37.89
CA ALA A 475 1.42 18.14 -37.32
C ALA A 475 0.37 17.28 -36.60
N GLU A 476 -0.65 17.91 -36.01
CA GLU A 476 -1.78 17.21 -35.39
C GLU A 476 -2.65 16.49 -36.43
N GLN A 477 -2.90 17.15 -37.57
CA GLN A 477 -3.61 16.56 -38.71
C GLN A 477 -2.84 15.35 -39.28
N GLU A 478 -1.52 15.47 -39.48
CA GLU A 478 -0.65 14.40 -39.98
C GLU A 478 -0.62 13.19 -39.02
N LEU A 479 -0.63 13.44 -37.71
CA LEU A 479 -0.67 12.39 -36.68
C LEU A 479 -2.02 11.65 -36.64
N LEU A 480 -3.13 12.36 -36.81
CA LEU A 480 -4.48 11.78 -36.87
C LEU A 480 -4.63 10.86 -38.10
N GLU A 481 -4.17 11.30 -39.27
CA GLU A 481 -4.21 10.50 -40.49
C GLU A 481 -3.34 9.24 -40.40
N ALA A 482 -2.15 9.33 -39.79
CA ALA A 482 -1.28 8.17 -39.57
C ALA A 482 -1.91 7.15 -38.60
N ARG A 483 -2.63 7.63 -37.57
CA ARG A 483 -3.33 6.78 -36.59
C ARG A 483 -4.54 6.06 -37.17
N GLU A 484 -5.29 6.67 -38.07
CA GLU A 484 -6.40 5.99 -38.73
C GLU A 484 -5.92 4.95 -39.75
N ARG A 485 -4.78 5.19 -40.41
CA ARG A 485 -4.17 4.20 -41.32
C ARG A 485 -3.66 2.96 -40.59
N ILE A 486 -3.02 3.11 -39.43
CA ILE A 486 -2.59 1.95 -38.64
C ILE A 486 -3.78 1.17 -38.08
N LYS A 487 -4.83 1.87 -37.66
CA LYS A 487 -6.06 1.26 -37.13
C LYS A 487 -6.82 0.46 -38.19
N ALA A 488 -6.85 0.95 -39.43
CA ALA A 488 -7.44 0.23 -40.56
C ALA A 488 -6.64 -1.02 -40.98
N ALA A 489 -5.37 -1.12 -40.59
CA ALA A 489 -4.47 -2.23 -40.92
C ALA A 489 -4.39 -3.32 -39.85
N MET A 490 -5.00 -3.13 -38.67
CA MET A 490 -5.02 -4.13 -37.59
C MET A 490 -6.21 -5.09 -37.75
N PRO A 491 -6.04 -6.42 -37.60
CA PRO A 491 -7.15 -7.37 -37.68
C PRO A 491 -8.12 -7.14 -36.51
N GLN A 492 -9.43 -7.08 -36.80
CA GLN A 492 -10.50 -6.88 -35.82
C GLN A 492 -10.84 -8.15 -35.05
#